data_AF-A0AA37RVR0-F1
#
_entry.id   AF-A0AA37RVR0-F1
#
_cell.length_a   1.000
_cell.length_b   1.000
_cell.length_c   1.000
_cell.angle_alpha   90.00
_cell.angle_beta   90.00
_cell.angle_gamma   90.00
#
_symmetry.space_group_name_H-M   'P 1'
#
loop_
_entity.id
_entity.type
_entity.pdbx_description
1 polymer ?
#
loop_
_entity_poly.entity_id
_entity_poly.type
_entity_poly.pdbx_seq_one_letter_code
_entity_poly.pdbx_strand_id
1 'polypeptide(L)'
;MKKVLGLALASLAFAGAAQAAGDENFKAAELLVGTTFGEQGNLHAYYETNSDVGYHEFGIGYDFRDVAVEGLTLTPHYAFIKAVNGGDDKHRAQFRATYKFAENWMVRGEYRYTGGSQDQNKTLPEGTPGRGNADKFDDVHRGRIGLGYDFGRVNVTYDAFAFRQTNDIIAARENRRSWTAQEVQLNLNTGTGVTPFVRFIHTSDGGAATQNKADDKALFGLSYWF
;
A
#
# COMPACT_ATOMS: atom_id res chain seq x y z
N MET A 1 3.41 15.52 23.48
CA MET A 1 2.08 15.29 22.86
C MET A 1 1.55 16.50 22.07
N LYS A 2 1.19 17.65 22.70
CA LYS A 2 0.59 18.80 21.96
C LYS A 2 1.42 19.35 20.79
N LYS A 3 2.76 19.45 20.94
CA LYS A 3 3.66 19.94 19.88
C LYS A 3 3.84 18.96 18.71
N VAL A 4 3.66 17.67 18.95
CA VAL A 4 3.82 16.60 17.95
C VAL A 4 2.55 16.43 17.12
N LEU A 5 1.39 16.53 17.77
CA LEU A 5 0.10 16.64 17.09
C LEU A 5 0.08 17.87 16.16
N GLY A 6 0.68 18.98 16.59
CA GLY A 6 0.83 20.18 15.77
C GLY A 6 1.73 19.98 14.54
N LEU A 7 2.79 19.18 14.64
CA LEU A 7 3.67 18.88 13.49
C LEU A 7 2.99 17.93 12.49
N ALA A 8 2.26 16.92 13.00
CA ALA A 8 1.47 16.00 12.19
C ALA A 8 0.29 16.71 11.47
N LEU A 9 -0.39 17.62 12.17
CA LEU A 9 -1.41 18.49 11.59
C LEU A 9 -0.80 19.46 10.57
N ALA A 10 0.40 19.97 10.82
CA ALA A 10 1.10 20.82 9.86
C ALA A 10 1.47 20.06 8.58
N SER A 11 1.97 18.82 8.66
CA SER A 11 2.24 18.00 7.46
C SER A 11 0.99 17.69 6.65
N LEU A 12 -0.16 17.49 7.32
CA LEU A 12 -1.45 17.32 6.65
C LEU A 12 -1.94 18.64 6.02
N ALA A 13 -1.67 19.77 6.66
CA ALA A 13 -2.00 21.10 6.12
C ALA A 13 -1.11 21.50 4.93
N PHE A 14 0.18 21.13 4.91
CA PHE A 14 1.06 21.34 3.76
C PHE A 14 0.64 20.49 2.55
N ALA A 15 0.21 19.25 2.77
CA ALA A 15 -0.35 18.41 1.71
C ALA A 15 -1.66 19.00 1.16
N GLY A 16 -2.54 19.50 2.02
CA GLY A 16 -3.77 20.21 1.62
C GLY A 16 -3.50 21.51 0.86
N ALA A 17 -2.44 22.25 1.21
CA ALA A 17 -2.05 23.49 0.52
C ALA A 17 -1.46 23.25 -0.88
N ALA A 18 -0.69 22.17 -1.06
CA ALA A 18 -0.16 21.78 -2.38
C ALA A 18 -1.28 21.31 -3.32
N GLN A 19 -2.26 20.56 -2.81
CA GLN A 19 -3.44 20.18 -3.58
C GLN A 19 -4.33 21.39 -3.92
N ALA A 20 -4.46 22.38 -3.02
CA ALA A 20 -5.20 23.61 -3.28
C ALA A 20 -4.56 24.52 -4.34
N ALA A 21 -3.26 24.34 -4.62
CA ALA A 21 -2.52 25.05 -5.66
C ALA A 21 -2.68 24.43 -7.07
N GLY A 22 -3.49 23.39 -7.22
CA GLY A 22 -3.82 22.77 -8.52
C GLY A 22 -2.79 21.76 -9.03
N ASP A 23 -1.83 21.32 -8.20
CA ASP A 23 -0.93 20.23 -8.56
C ASP A 23 -1.64 18.88 -8.36
N GLU A 24 -2.20 18.34 -9.44
CA GLU A 24 -2.89 17.05 -9.43
C GLU A 24 -1.97 15.87 -9.08
N ASN A 25 -0.64 16.03 -9.16
CA ASN A 25 0.34 14.98 -8.81
C ASN A 25 0.68 14.96 -7.31
N PHE A 26 0.23 15.97 -6.57
CA PHE A 26 0.32 16.07 -5.11
C PHE A 26 -1.00 15.61 -4.49
N LYS A 27 -1.04 14.35 -4.03
CA LYS A 27 -2.26 13.75 -3.45
C LYS A 27 -2.19 13.70 -1.93
N ALA A 28 -3.30 14.04 -1.26
CA ALA A 28 -3.37 14.10 0.18
C ALA A 28 -3.36 12.72 0.90
N ALA A 29 -2.68 12.71 2.05
CA ALA A 29 -2.93 11.94 3.29
C ALA A 29 -3.28 10.45 3.17
N GLU A 30 -2.26 9.59 3.28
CA GLU A 30 -2.44 8.23 3.83
C GLU A 30 -2.38 8.30 5.36
N LEU A 31 -3.39 7.74 6.02
CA LEU A 31 -3.41 7.57 7.47
C LEU A 31 -3.38 6.08 7.77
N LEU A 32 -2.36 5.67 8.53
CA LEU A 32 -2.21 4.32 9.07
C LEU A 32 -2.25 4.40 10.59
N VAL A 33 -3.23 3.76 11.23
CA VAL A 33 -3.33 3.68 12.68
C VAL A 33 -3.28 2.22 13.09
N GLY A 34 -2.34 1.84 13.95
CA GLY A 34 -2.15 0.45 14.38
C GLY A 34 -1.92 0.33 15.88
N THR A 35 -2.06 -0.90 16.36
CA THR A 35 -1.69 -1.28 17.72
C THR A 35 -1.18 -2.72 17.74
N THR A 36 -0.36 -3.02 18.75
CA THR A 36 0.22 -4.35 18.98
C THR A 36 -0.32 -4.96 20.27
N PHE A 37 -0.59 -6.26 20.24
CA PHE A 37 -1.16 -7.02 21.36
C PHE A 37 -0.20 -8.13 21.82
N GLY A 38 -0.36 -8.51 23.09
CA GLY A 38 0.41 -9.56 23.75
C GLY A 38 1.74 -9.06 24.33
N GLU A 39 2.30 -9.80 25.29
CA GLU A 39 3.52 -9.41 26.01
C GLU A 39 4.74 -9.19 25.10
N GLN A 40 4.78 -9.88 23.96
CA GLN A 40 5.84 -9.76 22.96
C GLN A 40 5.49 -8.78 21.81
N GLY A 41 4.26 -8.26 21.77
CA GLY A 41 3.79 -7.33 20.73
C GLY A 41 3.84 -7.92 19.32
N ASN A 42 3.56 -9.22 19.16
CA ASN A 42 3.66 -9.93 17.87
C ASN A 42 2.36 -9.87 17.08
N LEU A 43 1.20 -9.89 17.75
CA LEU A 43 -0.08 -9.71 17.09
C LEU A 43 -0.30 -8.21 16.87
N HIS A 44 -0.73 -7.81 15.68
CA HIS A 44 -1.06 -6.42 15.40
C HIS A 44 -2.37 -6.29 14.63
N ALA A 45 -3.10 -5.22 14.89
CA ALA A 45 -4.23 -4.80 14.08
C ALA A 45 -4.03 -3.35 13.65
N TYR A 46 -4.57 -3.01 12.48
CA TYR A 46 -4.49 -1.64 11.98
C TYR A 46 -5.71 -1.27 11.14
N TYR A 47 -5.85 0.04 10.99
CA TYR A 47 -6.73 0.71 10.07
C TYR A 47 -5.89 1.58 9.13
N GLU A 48 -6.17 1.51 7.84
CA GLU A 48 -5.53 2.33 6.81
C GLU A 48 -6.57 3.01 5.94
N THR A 49 -6.32 4.26 5.55
CA THR A 49 -7.12 4.97 4.55
C THR A 49 -6.25 5.89 3.72
N ASN A 50 -6.65 6.10 2.47
CA ASN A 50 -5.99 6.97 1.52
C ASN A 50 -7.04 7.81 0.80
N SER A 51 -6.80 9.12 0.69
CA SER A 51 -7.72 10.06 0.05
C SER A 51 -7.74 9.99 -1.48
N ASP A 52 -6.71 9.42 -2.13
CA ASP A 52 -6.61 9.34 -3.60
C ASP A 52 -7.54 8.26 -4.18
N VAL A 53 -7.45 7.04 -3.65
CA VAL A 53 -8.25 5.90 -4.12
C VAL A 53 -9.60 5.83 -3.40
N GLY A 54 -9.69 6.39 -2.19
CA GLY A 54 -10.91 6.33 -1.37
C GLY A 54 -11.21 4.91 -0.90
N TYR A 55 -10.50 4.44 0.13
CA TYR A 55 -10.81 3.17 0.80
C TYR A 55 -10.65 3.25 2.31
N HIS A 56 -11.27 2.29 2.98
CA HIS A 56 -11.05 1.97 4.39
C HIS A 56 -10.57 0.54 4.49
N GLU A 57 -9.37 0.34 5.00
CA GLU A 57 -8.79 -0.98 5.17
C GLU A 57 -8.64 -1.31 6.65
N PHE A 58 -9.03 -2.52 7.02
CA PHE A 58 -8.86 -3.07 8.35
C PHE A 58 -8.07 -4.36 8.22
N GLY A 59 -6.96 -4.48 8.94
CA GLY A 59 -6.14 -5.67 8.85
C GLY A 59 -5.58 -6.14 10.18
N ILE A 60 -5.14 -7.39 10.15
CA ILE A 60 -4.56 -8.11 11.27
C ILE A 60 -3.37 -8.93 10.76
N GLY A 61 -2.32 -8.99 11.56
CA GLY A 61 -1.14 -9.79 11.26
C GLY A 61 -0.44 -10.27 12.52
N TYR A 62 0.45 -11.24 12.33
CA TYR A 62 1.23 -11.81 13.43
C TYR A 62 2.69 -11.90 13.02
N ASP A 63 3.59 -11.33 13.81
CA ASP A 63 5.03 -11.38 13.58
C ASP A 63 5.64 -12.59 14.29
N PHE A 64 6.05 -13.58 13.50
CA PHE A 64 6.97 -14.62 13.96
C PHE A 64 8.38 -14.07 13.83
N ARG A 65 8.96 -13.63 14.95
CA ARG A 65 10.30 -13.03 15.00
C ARG A 65 11.38 -14.07 15.22
N ASP A 66 12.58 -13.77 14.75
CA ASP A 66 13.79 -14.57 14.89
C ASP A 66 13.59 -16.03 14.44
N VAL A 67 12.82 -16.21 13.36
CA VAL A 67 12.51 -17.53 12.81
C VAL A 67 13.73 -18.06 12.09
N ALA A 68 14.26 -19.19 12.56
CA ALA A 68 15.46 -19.87 12.03
C ALA A 68 16.77 -19.09 12.16
N VAL A 69 16.75 -17.75 12.02
CA VAL A 69 17.89 -16.85 12.21
C VAL A 69 17.44 -15.57 12.89
N GLU A 70 18.31 -15.00 13.73
CA GLU A 70 18.10 -13.70 14.37
C GLU A 70 17.88 -12.61 13.31
N GLY A 71 16.90 -11.75 13.53
CA GLY A 71 16.54 -10.65 12.62
C GLY A 71 15.59 -11.03 11.48
N LEU A 72 15.26 -12.33 11.29
CA LEU A 72 14.25 -12.76 10.33
C LEU A 72 12.85 -12.78 10.97
N THR A 73 11.97 -11.94 10.45
CA THR A 73 10.55 -11.92 10.81
C THR A 73 9.69 -12.41 9.65
N LEU A 74 8.80 -13.36 9.95
CA LEU A 74 7.75 -13.83 9.04
C LEU A 74 6.40 -13.31 9.51
N THR A 75 5.66 -12.67 8.61
CA THR A 75 4.39 -12.00 8.93
C THR A 75 3.30 -12.44 7.96
N PRO A 76 2.50 -13.48 8.30
CA PRO A 76 1.19 -13.67 7.69
C PRO A 76 0.25 -12.55 8.13
N HIS A 77 -0.60 -12.14 7.22
CA HIS A 77 -1.53 -11.05 7.47
C HIS A 77 -2.75 -11.14 6.57
N TYR A 78 -3.88 -10.68 7.11
CA TYR A 78 -5.15 -10.58 6.43
C TYR A 78 -5.74 -9.18 6.55
N ALA A 79 -6.40 -8.68 5.51
CA ALA A 79 -7.16 -7.44 5.57
C ALA A 79 -8.46 -7.48 4.79
N PHE A 80 -9.42 -6.70 5.26
CA PHE A 80 -10.64 -6.34 4.56
C PHE A 80 -10.54 -4.89 4.11
N ILE A 81 -10.86 -4.64 2.85
CA ILE A 81 -10.77 -3.33 2.21
C ILE A 81 -12.19 -2.97 1.79
N LYS A 82 -12.74 -1.94 2.40
CA LYS A 82 -14.01 -1.35 2.02
C LYS A 82 -13.77 -0.22 1.04
N ALA A 83 -14.34 -0.32 -0.16
CA ALA A 83 -14.26 0.74 -1.14
C ALA A 83 -15.20 1.90 -0.74
N VAL A 84 -14.78 3.12 -1.07
CA VAL A 84 -15.64 4.30 -1.00
C VAL A 84 -16.18 4.57 -2.41
N ASN A 85 -17.32 5.27 -2.52
CA ASN A 85 -17.93 5.67 -3.80
C ASN A 85 -18.37 4.51 -4.72
N GLY A 86 -18.83 3.39 -4.16
CA GLY A 86 -19.43 2.30 -4.93
C GLY A 86 -18.43 1.39 -5.65
N GLY A 87 -17.15 1.43 -5.27
CA GLY A 87 -16.17 0.41 -5.67
C GLY A 87 -16.44 -0.96 -5.05
N ASP A 88 -15.73 -1.98 -5.53
CA ASP A 88 -15.78 -3.34 -4.98
C ASP A 88 -15.00 -3.44 -3.66
N ASP A 89 -15.63 -3.99 -2.64
CA ASP A 89 -14.93 -4.38 -1.41
C ASP A 89 -13.98 -5.54 -1.73
N LYS A 90 -12.88 -5.65 -0.99
CA LYS A 90 -11.84 -6.64 -1.27
C LYS A 90 -11.34 -7.33 -0.01
N HIS A 91 -10.88 -8.56 -0.19
CA HIS A 91 -10.16 -9.32 0.83
C HIS A 91 -8.71 -9.50 0.42
N ARG A 92 -7.79 -9.38 1.38
CA ARG A 92 -6.36 -9.44 1.13
C ARG A 92 -5.69 -10.42 2.05
N ALA A 93 -5.04 -11.43 1.47
CA ALA A 93 -4.12 -12.31 2.17
C ALA A 93 -2.69 -11.97 1.75
N GLN A 94 -1.79 -11.81 2.71
CA GLN A 94 -0.38 -11.53 2.43
C GLN A 94 0.53 -12.32 3.34
N PHE A 95 1.72 -12.61 2.84
CA PHE A 95 2.81 -13.18 3.60
C PHE A 95 4.08 -12.38 3.29
N ARG A 96 4.72 -11.87 4.34
CA ARG A 96 5.94 -11.07 4.25
C ARG A 96 7.06 -11.75 5.02
N ALA A 97 8.26 -11.72 4.46
CA ALA A 97 9.51 -12.01 5.16
C ALA A 97 10.33 -10.72 5.20
N THR A 98 10.80 -10.33 6.38
CA THR A 98 11.72 -9.19 6.56
C THR A 98 12.94 -9.67 7.30
N TYR A 99 14.13 -9.45 6.74
CA TYR A 99 15.40 -9.76 7.38
C TYR A 99 16.14 -8.47 7.69
N LYS A 100 16.38 -8.19 8.97
CA LYS A 100 17.22 -7.09 9.43
C LYS A 100 18.61 -7.61 9.73
N PHE A 101 19.62 -6.92 9.22
CA PHE A 101 21.02 -7.29 9.39
C PHE A 101 21.90 -6.05 9.48
N ALA A 102 23.13 -6.23 9.97
CA ALA A 102 24.12 -5.15 10.06
C ALA A 102 23.54 -3.87 10.70
N GLU A 103 22.80 -4.05 11.81
CA GLU A 103 22.11 -3.06 12.67
C GLU A 103 21.05 -2.18 11.99
N ASN A 104 21.31 -1.71 10.78
CA ASN A 104 20.54 -0.67 10.10
C ASN A 104 19.95 -1.12 8.76
N TRP A 105 20.41 -2.23 8.20
CA TRP A 105 19.92 -2.72 6.90
C TRP A 105 18.72 -3.62 7.08
N MET A 106 17.79 -3.54 6.12
CA MET A 106 16.72 -4.50 5.96
C MET A 106 16.55 -4.92 4.51
N VAL A 107 16.20 -6.18 4.29
CA VAL A 107 15.61 -6.66 3.04
C VAL A 107 14.27 -7.29 3.33
N ARG A 108 13.34 -7.21 2.37
CA ARG A 108 12.03 -7.83 2.50
C ARG A 108 11.53 -8.44 1.21
N GLY A 109 10.84 -9.56 1.34
CA GLY A 109 10.05 -10.17 0.29
C GLY A 109 8.60 -10.25 0.74
N GLU A 110 7.66 -10.02 -0.15
CA GLU A 110 6.24 -10.22 0.14
C GLU A 110 5.52 -10.79 -1.08
N TYR A 111 4.60 -11.70 -0.80
CA TYR A 111 3.55 -12.09 -1.73
C TYR A 111 2.19 -11.72 -1.15
N ARG A 112 1.33 -11.20 -2.01
CA ARG A 112 -0.01 -10.73 -1.66
C ARG A 112 -0.99 -11.18 -2.72
N TYR A 113 -2.14 -11.66 -2.26
CA TYR A 113 -3.35 -11.87 -3.04
C TYR A 113 -4.41 -10.89 -2.56
N THR A 114 -5.13 -10.26 -3.49
CA THR A 114 -6.28 -9.39 -3.19
C THR A 114 -7.41 -9.79 -4.10
N GLY A 115 -8.51 -10.26 -3.54
CA GLY A 115 -9.69 -10.71 -4.28
C GLY A 115 -10.89 -9.80 -4.09
N GLY A 116 -11.68 -9.65 -5.14
CA GLY A 116 -12.93 -8.89 -5.10
C GLY A 116 -14.01 -9.59 -4.28
N SER A 117 -14.96 -8.83 -3.74
CA SER A 117 -16.08 -9.36 -2.95
C SER A 117 -17.33 -9.63 -3.80
N GLN A 118 -17.40 -8.98 -4.96
CA GLN A 118 -18.53 -9.09 -5.88
C GLN A 118 -18.03 -9.28 -7.31
N ASP A 119 -18.85 -9.96 -8.12
CA ASP A 119 -18.61 -10.01 -9.56
C ASP A 119 -18.75 -8.61 -10.15
N GLN A 120 -17.76 -8.23 -10.95
CA GLN A 120 -17.72 -6.94 -11.60
C GLN A 120 -18.10 -7.11 -13.07
N ASN A 121 -19.26 -6.60 -13.45
CA ASN A 121 -19.65 -6.52 -14.85
C ASN A 121 -18.92 -5.35 -15.51
N LYS A 122 -17.75 -5.62 -16.07
CA LYS A 122 -16.91 -4.64 -16.75
C LYS A 122 -16.75 -5.04 -18.21
N THR A 123 -17.07 -4.11 -19.11
CA THR A 123 -17.04 -4.31 -20.56
C THR A 123 -15.67 -4.87 -20.98
N LEU A 124 -15.67 -6.03 -21.63
CA LEU A 124 -14.47 -6.55 -22.28
C LEU A 124 -14.00 -5.55 -23.36
N PRO A 125 -12.69 -5.46 -23.66
CA PRO A 125 -12.19 -4.56 -24.69
C PRO A 125 -12.98 -4.72 -26.00
N GLU A 126 -13.49 -3.62 -26.54
CA GLU A 126 -14.25 -3.62 -27.79
C GLU A 126 -13.42 -4.27 -28.91
N GLY A 127 -13.99 -5.28 -29.57
CA GLY A 127 -13.37 -5.91 -30.75
C GLY A 127 -13.09 -7.41 -30.67
N THR A 128 -13.53 -8.14 -29.63
CA THR A 128 -13.45 -9.60 -29.61
C THR A 128 -14.83 -10.23 -29.91
N PRO A 129 -15.07 -10.76 -31.12
CA PRO A 129 -16.33 -11.45 -31.42
C PRO A 129 -16.50 -12.68 -30.52
N GLY A 130 -17.64 -12.79 -29.83
CA GLY A 130 -18.04 -14.01 -29.12
C GLY A 130 -17.64 -14.13 -27.64
N ARG A 131 -17.17 -13.08 -26.98
CA ARG A 131 -17.04 -13.07 -25.51
C ARG A 131 -18.09 -12.13 -24.89
N GLY A 132 -19.15 -12.73 -24.33
CA GLY A 132 -20.14 -12.00 -23.55
C GLY A 132 -19.56 -11.45 -22.24
N ASN A 133 -20.29 -10.52 -21.61
CA ASN A 133 -20.01 -10.04 -20.25
C ASN A 133 -19.67 -11.23 -19.35
N ALA A 134 -18.48 -11.23 -18.76
CA ALA A 134 -18.09 -12.23 -17.80
C ALA A 134 -18.10 -11.59 -16.43
N ASP A 135 -19.08 -11.96 -15.62
CA ASP A 135 -19.08 -11.74 -14.17
C ASP A 135 -17.83 -12.43 -13.62
N LYS A 136 -16.84 -11.64 -13.19
CA LYS A 136 -15.62 -12.13 -12.55
C LYS A 136 -15.24 -11.20 -11.40
N PHE A 137 -14.55 -11.75 -10.41
CA PHE A 137 -13.95 -10.95 -9.33
C PHE A 137 -12.76 -10.12 -9.83
N ASP A 138 -12.42 -9.01 -9.16
CA ASP A 138 -11.22 -8.23 -9.49
C ASP A 138 -10.01 -8.69 -8.66
N ASP A 139 -9.45 -9.83 -9.06
CA ASP A 139 -8.38 -10.52 -8.35
C ASP A 139 -6.99 -10.11 -8.84
N VAL A 140 -6.13 -9.70 -7.91
CA VAL A 140 -4.77 -9.23 -8.16
C VAL A 140 -3.77 -9.97 -7.28
N HIS A 141 -2.74 -10.49 -7.93
CA HIS A 141 -1.52 -10.98 -7.29
C HIS A 141 -0.47 -9.90 -7.31
N ARG A 142 0.29 -9.77 -6.22
CA ARG A 142 1.41 -8.86 -6.12
C ARG A 142 2.61 -9.54 -5.47
N GLY A 143 3.74 -9.48 -6.15
CA GLY A 143 5.06 -9.74 -5.57
C GLY A 143 5.75 -8.43 -5.23
N ARG A 144 6.54 -8.42 -4.15
CA ARG A 144 7.35 -7.29 -3.71
C ARG A 144 8.73 -7.78 -3.30
N ILE A 145 9.75 -7.01 -3.68
CA ILE A 145 11.09 -7.09 -3.12
C ILE A 145 11.49 -5.68 -2.67
N GLY A 146 12.06 -5.59 -1.47
CA GLY A 146 12.42 -4.32 -0.87
C GLY A 146 13.75 -4.33 -0.14
N LEU A 147 14.32 -3.14 -0.05
CA LEU A 147 15.56 -2.78 0.63
C LEU A 147 15.28 -1.58 1.52
N GLY A 148 15.90 -1.52 2.69
CA GLY A 148 15.85 -0.34 3.53
C GLY A 148 17.10 -0.12 4.35
N TYR A 149 17.29 1.13 4.77
CA TYR A 149 18.34 1.54 5.68
C TYR A 149 17.78 2.48 6.75
N ASP A 150 18.15 2.24 8.00
CA ASP A 150 17.82 3.08 9.14
C ASP A 150 18.98 4.01 9.52
N PHE A 151 18.76 5.32 9.40
CA PHE A 151 19.68 6.37 9.87
C PHE A 151 19.33 6.82 11.30
N GLY A 152 18.54 6.04 12.04
CA GLY A 152 18.07 6.29 13.40
C GLY A 152 16.82 7.17 13.42
N ARG A 153 16.93 8.44 13.00
CA ARG A 153 15.76 9.34 12.92
C ARG A 153 15.01 9.23 11.60
N VAL A 154 15.70 8.81 10.55
CA VAL A 154 15.13 8.69 9.22
C VAL A 154 15.35 7.28 8.72
N ASN A 155 14.28 6.63 8.29
CA ASN A 155 14.37 5.35 7.61
C ASN A 155 14.00 5.53 6.14
N VAL A 156 14.83 5.00 5.24
CA VAL A 156 14.61 5.04 3.80
C VAL A 156 14.38 3.62 3.31
N THR A 157 13.35 3.42 2.50
CA THR A 157 13.10 2.15 1.81
C THR A 157 12.91 2.34 0.32
N TYR A 158 13.39 1.37 -0.44
CA TYR A 158 13.05 1.19 -1.85
C TYR A 158 12.35 -0.15 -2.02
N ASP A 159 11.24 -0.16 -2.74
CA ASP A 159 10.51 -1.37 -3.06
C ASP A 159 10.19 -1.44 -4.55
N ALA A 160 10.36 -2.62 -5.12
CA ALA A 160 9.90 -2.95 -6.47
C ALA A 160 8.75 -3.95 -6.37
N PHE A 161 7.72 -3.72 -7.17
CA PHE A 161 6.50 -4.51 -7.20
C PHE A 161 6.24 -5.05 -8.59
N ALA A 162 5.76 -6.29 -8.65
CA ALA A 162 5.22 -6.89 -9.85
C ALA A 162 3.79 -7.32 -9.56
N PHE A 163 2.87 -6.99 -10.46
CA PHE A 163 1.46 -7.25 -10.31
C PHE A 163 0.96 -8.14 -11.43
N ARG A 164 -0.03 -8.97 -11.13
CA ARG A 164 -0.75 -9.76 -12.12
C ARG A 164 -2.21 -9.91 -11.76
N GLN A 165 -3.08 -9.48 -12.64
CA GLN A 165 -4.51 -9.72 -12.56
C GLN A 165 -4.84 -11.06 -13.22
N THR A 166 -5.64 -11.91 -12.56
CA THR A 166 -6.00 -13.24 -13.09
C THR A 166 -7.13 -13.18 -14.09
N ASN A 167 -8.07 -12.25 -13.90
CA ASN A 167 -9.33 -12.26 -14.63
C ASN A 167 -9.25 -11.43 -15.92
N ASP A 168 -10.16 -11.71 -16.86
CA ASP A 168 -10.27 -11.00 -18.15
C ASP A 168 -10.85 -9.57 -17.98
N ILE A 169 -11.00 -9.11 -16.74
CA ILE A 169 -11.42 -7.76 -16.37
C ILE A 169 -10.26 -6.80 -16.63
N ILE A 170 -10.03 -6.50 -17.89
CA ILE A 170 -9.04 -5.52 -18.36
C ILE A 170 -9.65 -4.11 -18.26
N ALA A 171 -10.36 -3.83 -17.18
CA ALA A 171 -11.27 -2.69 -17.13
C ALA A 171 -10.60 -1.38 -16.73
N ALA A 172 -9.40 -1.46 -16.14
CA ALA A 172 -8.65 -0.29 -15.76
C ALA A 172 -7.36 -0.13 -16.55
N ARG A 173 -6.90 -1.10 -17.34
CA ARG A 173 -5.53 -1.09 -17.91
C ARG A 173 -5.50 -1.61 -19.33
N GLU A 174 -6.32 -1.00 -20.20
CA GLU A 174 -6.66 -1.44 -21.56
C GLU A 174 -5.52 -2.25 -22.23
N ASN A 175 -5.64 -3.57 -22.15
CA ASN A 175 -4.81 -4.63 -22.73
C ASN A 175 -3.62 -5.20 -21.93
N ARG A 176 -3.44 -4.86 -20.64
CA ARG A 176 -2.34 -5.42 -19.82
C ARG A 176 -2.83 -6.06 -18.52
N ARG A 177 -2.45 -7.33 -18.32
CA ARG A 177 -2.71 -8.08 -17.07
C ARG A 177 -1.60 -7.95 -16.03
N SER A 178 -0.46 -7.39 -16.43
CA SER A 178 0.71 -7.27 -15.58
C SER A 178 1.31 -5.89 -15.72
N TRP A 179 1.77 -5.36 -14.60
CA TRP A 179 2.45 -4.08 -14.51
C TRP A 179 3.46 -4.14 -13.36
N THR A 180 4.30 -3.11 -13.29
CA THR A 180 5.28 -2.94 -12.23
C THR A 180 5.11 -1.59 -11.57
N ALA A 181 5.50 -1.50 -10.31
CA ALA A 181 5.66 -0.22 -9.63
C ALA A 181 6.96 -0.20 -8.83
N GLN A 182 7.44 1.00 -8.54
CA GLN A 182 8.60 1.25 -7.69
C GLN A 182 8.21 2.32 -6.67
N GLU A 183 8.59 2.10 -5.42
CA GLU A 183 8.32 3.03 -4.33
C GLU A 183 9.62 3.40 -3.63
N VAL A 184 9.83 4.70 -3.40
CA VAL A 184 10.83 5.22 -2.47
C VAL A 184 10.06 5.86 -1.32
N GLN A 185 10.24 5.36 -0.09
CA GLN A 185 9.60 5.91 1.10
C GLN A 185 10.65 6.42 2.08
N LEU A 186 10.42 7.62 2.62
CA LEU A 186 11.18 8.21 3.70
C LEU A 186 10.28 8.37 4.91
N ASN A 187 10.68 7.76 6.02
CA ASN A 187 9.97 7.79 7.30
C ASN A 187 10.74 8.63 8.30
N LEU A 188 10.06 9.51 9.04
CA LEU A 188 10.63 10.24 10.15
C LEU A 188 10.21 9.59 11.48
N ASN A 189 11.15 8.91 12.13
CA ASN A 189 10.92 8.35 13.46
C ASN A 189 10.95 9.47 14.50
N THR A 190 9.78 9.78 15.07
CA THR A 190 9.66 10.84 16.09
C THR A 190 9.83 10.32 17.51
N GLY A 191 9.91 9.00 17.72
CA GLY A 191 9.96 8.37 19.04
C GLY A 191 8.65 8.46 19.84
N THR A 192 7.56 8.94 19.24
CA THR A 192 6.26 9.10 19.93
C THR A 192 5.17 8.17 19.42
N GLY A 193 5.54 7.10 18.71
CA GLY A 193 4.60 6.23 17.98
C GLY A 193 4.04 6.86 16.70
N VAL A 194 4.27 8.17 16.47
CA VAL A 194 3.86 8.88 15.25
C VAL A 194 5.03 8.92 14.27
N THR A 195 4.79 8.51 13.03
CA THR A 195 5.79 8.45 11.96
C THR A 195 5.22 9.11 10.71
N PRO A 196 5.49 10.41 10.49
CA PRO A 196 5.24 11.05 9.21
C PRO A 196 6.11 10.41 8.12
N PHE A 197 5.58 10.32 6.91
CA PHE A 197 6.33 9.81 5.77
C PHE A 197 5.98 10.50 4.47
N VAL A 198 6.91 10.44 3.53
CA VAL A 198 6.69 10.75 2.12
C VAL A 198 7.03 9.50 1.30
N ARG A 199 6.20 9.19 0.31
CA ARG A 199 6.37 8.08 -0.61
C ARG A 199 6.29 8.58 -2.04
N PHE A 200 7.33 8.33 -2.82
CA PHE A 200 7.34 8.54 -4.26
C PHE A 200 7.06 7.21 -4.94
N ILE A 201 6.11 7.19 -5.86
CA ILE A 201 5.63 5.99 -6.53
C ILE A 201 5.73 6.22 -8.03
N HIS A 202 6.45 5.35 -8.73
CA HIS A 202 6.34 5.20 -10.18
C HIS A 202 5.55 3.94 -10.46
N THR A 203 4.55 4.01 -11.32
CA THR A 203 3.90 2.81 -11.87
C THR A 203 4.05 2.82 -13.39
N SER A 204 4.43 1.68 -13.96
CA SER A 204 4.61 1.51 -15.41
C SER A 204 3.32 1.65 -16.21
N ASP A 205 2.20 1.67 -15.49
CA ASP A 205 0.84 1.80 -16.00
C ASP A 205 0.00 2.40 -14.85
N GLY A 206 -0.61 3.56 -15.03
CA GLY A 206 -1.50 4.19 -14.04
C GLY A 206 -2.98 3.82 -14.26
N GLY A 207 -3.26 3.03 -15.29
CA GLY A 207 -4.58 2.65 -15.74
C GLY A 207 -5.39 3.73 -16.43
N ALA A 208 -6.70 3.53 -16.56
CA ALA A 208 -7.59 4.26 -17.43
C ALA A 208 -7.66 5.74 -17.07
N ALA A 209 -7.53 6.08 -15.78
CA ALA A 209 -7.45 7.45 -15.29
C ALA A 209 -6.26 8.22 -15.90
N THR A 210 -5.18 7.53 -16.28
CA THR A 210 -4.00 8.11 -16.91
C THR A 210 -3.81 7.64 -18.36
N GLN A 211 -4.88 7.12 -18.99
CA GLN A 211 -4.85 6.57 -20.34
C GLN A 211 -3.79 5.46 -20.51
N ASN A 212 -3.59 4.65 -19.46
CA ASN A 212 -2.64 3.54 -19.41
C ASN A 212 -1.17 3.96 -19.64
N LYS A 213 -0.86 5.23 -19.37
CA LYS A 213 0.52 5.74 -19.37
C LYS A 213 1.17 5.42 -18.03
N ALA A 214 2.49 5.57 -17.98
CA ALA A 214 3.18 5.59 -16.70
C ALA A 214 2.65 6.76 -15.85
N ASP A 215 2.65 6.57 -14.54
CA ASP A 215 2.09 7.54 -13.58
C ASP A 215 3.04 7.66 -12.40
N ASP A 216 3.32 8.91 -12.04
CA ASP A 216 4.27 9.31 -10.99
C ASP A 216 3.49 10.04 -9.90
N LYS A 217 3.58 9.56 -8.67
CA LYS A 217 2.86 10.13 -7.53
C LYS A 217 3.79 10.42 -6.37
N ALA A 218 3.52 11.53 -5.69
CA ALA A 218 4.04 11.80 -4.35
C ALA A 218 2.90 11.72 -3.34
N LEU A 219 3.07 10.88 -2.33
CA LEU A 219 2.09 10.65 -1.26
C LEU A 219 2.70 11.05 0.07
N PHE A 220 1.95 11.85 0.83
CA PHE A 220 2.30 12.26 2.19
C PHE A 220 1.37 11.55 3.15
N GLY A 221 1.93 10.96 4.19
CA GLY A 221 1.15 10.18 5.13
C GLY A 221 1.64 10.25 6.55
N LEU A 222 0.82 9.70 7.42
CA LEU A 222 1.05 9.61 8.84
C LEU A 222 0.77 8.18 9.30
N SER A 223 1.75 7.55 9.92
CA SER A 223 1.54 6.32 10.66
C SER A 223 1.52 6.60 12.16
N TYR A 224 0.56 6.04 12.89
CA TYR A 224 0.46 6.12 14.33
C TYR A 224 0.30 4.73 14.93
N TRP A 225 1.24 4.35 15.79
CA TRP A 225 1.24 3.08 16.53
C TRP A 225 1.20 3.36 18.03
N PHE A 226 0.32 2.67 18.74
CA PHE A 226 0.14 2.80 20.20
C PHE A 226 0.02 1.45 20.90
#